data_AF-A0A5N5N4E4-F1
#
_entry.id   AF-A0A5N5N4E4-F1
#
_cell.length_a   1.000
_cell.length_b   1.000
_cell.length_c   1.000
_cell.angle_alpha   90.00
_cell.angle_beta   90.00
_cell.angle_gamma   90.00
#
_symmetry.space_group_name_H-M   'P 1'
#
loop_
_entity.id
_entity.type
_entity.pdbx_description
1 polymer ?
#
loop_
_entity_poly.entity_id
_entity_poly.type
_entity_poly.pdbx_seq_one_letter_code
_entity_poly.pdbx_strand_id
1 'polypeptide(L)'
;MSSLLPCLLDGDCFFRCDSDSPDVGILFELGVTYIRNSTGERGDLSCGWAFLKLFDESGALIPLRTQELVVHGGTPYEGVVDTYGMSSKRGGSTGVLHQMLMSRKLPKLIVKLRSPNTRTREQLSLLPDTILGCVSTVPLLVLYRQLLADTLLLDRVTMQNADLICSSVLATFPEVLDHSDLMDAFRKSWVESENNLKRSDKKDVAVLKKLFEKGRRCAEEAV
;
A
#
# COMPACT_ATOMS: atom_id res chain seq x y z
N MET A 1 -18.38 -14.29 -9.44
CA MET A 1 -17.09 -14.55 -8.75
C MET A 1 -16.16 -13.40 -9.11
N SER A 2 -15.98 -12.41 -8.24
CA SER A 2 -14.90 -11.44 -8.46
C SER A 2 -13.60 -12.15 -8.15
N SER A 3 -12.75 -12.35 -9.16
CA SER A 3 -11.38 -12.79 -8.94
C SER A 3 -10.70 -11.79 -8.02
N LEU A 4 -10.17 -12.27 -6.89
CA LEU A 4 -9.38 -11.45 -5.99
C LEU A 4 -8.16 -10.94 -6.77
N LEU A 5 -8.00 -9.62 -6.87
CA LEU A 5 -6.81 -9.04 -7.49
C LEU A 5 -5.59 -9.30 -6.59
N PRO A 6 -4.43 -9.64 -7.19
CA PRO A 6 -3.14 -9.62 -6.50
C PRO A 6 -2.92 -8.31 -5.76
N CYS A 7 -2.22 -8.33 -4.62
CA CYS A 7 -1.95 -7.14 -3.79
C CYS A 7 -1.26 -6.04 -4.60
N LEU A 8 -0.35 -6.42 -5.51
CA LEU A 8 0.34 -5.49 -6.42
C LEU A 8 -0.57 -4.85 -7.46
N LEU A 9 -1.72 -5.47 -7.75
CA LEU A 9 -2.72 -4.96 -8.70
C LEU A 9 -3.92 -4.33 -7.99
N ASP A 10 -3.91 -4.29 -6.65
CA ASP A 10 -4.91 -3.59 -5.86
C ASP A 10 -4.60 -2.09 -5.90
N GLY A 11 -5.40 -1.33 -6.64
CA GLY A 11 -5.24 0.12 -6.77
C GLY A 11 -5.63 0.90 -5.51
N ASP A 12 -6.20 0.23 -4.50
CA ASP A 12 -6.68 0.86 -3.26
C ASP A 12 -5.71 0.62 -2.09
N CYS A 13 -5.03 1.68 -1.67
CA CYS A 13 -4.18 1.71 -0.48
C CYS A 13 -4.79 2.57 0.63
N PHE A 14 -4.33 2.36 1.86
CA PHE A 14 -4.60 3.22 3.01
C PHE A 14 -3.28 3.70 3.60
N PHE A 15 -3.28 4.93 4.11
CA PHE A 15 -2.17 5.52 4.83
C PHE A 15 -2.69 6.03 6.18
N ARG A 16 -2.01 5.63 7.25
CA ARG A 16 -2.16 6.22 8.59
C ARG A 16 -0.85 6.89 8.94
N CYS A 17 -0.94 8.06 9.56
CA CYS A 17 0.17 8.79 10.14
C CYS A 17 -0.34 9.66 11.29
N ASP A 18 0.43 9.76 12.36
CA ASP A 18 0.24 10.65 13.50
C ASP A 18 0.97 11.99 13.36
N SER A 19 1.72 12.18 12.26
CA SER A 19 2.37 13.45 11.96
C SER A 19 1.42 14.41 11.24
N ASP A 20 1.42 15.65 11.71
CA ASP A 20 0.74 16.81 11.12
C ASP A 20 1.71 17.68 10.29
N SER A 21 2.92 17.18 10.02
CA SER A 21 3.91 17.95 9.26
C SER A 21 3.44 18.21 7.83
N PRO A 22 3.55 19.47 7.34
CA PRO A 22 3.13 19.83 5.99
C PRO A 22 3.97 19.16 4.89
N ASP A 23 5.11 18.58 5.25
CA ASP A 23 6.01 17.87 4.34
C ASP A 23 5.65 16.39 4.18
N VAL A 24 4.67 15.88 4.94
CA VAL A 24 4.18 14.51 4.79
C VAL A 24 3.43 14.38 3.47
N GLY A 25 3.86 13.42 2.67
CA GLY A 25 3.28 13.13 1.38
C GLY A 25 3.53 11.71 0.90
N ILE A 26 2.88 11.36 -0.20
CA ILE A 26 3.06 10.08 -0.88
C ILE A 26 3.92 10.31 -2.11
N LEU A 27 5.08 9.67 -2.16
CA LEU A 27 5.94 9.61 -3.34
C LEU A 27 5.52 8.41 -4.18
N PHE A 28 5.17 8.67 -5.44
CA PHE A 28 4.90 7.66 -6.46
C PHE A 28 6.11 7.55 -7.37
N GLU A 29 6.67 6.35 -7.49
CA GLU A 29 7.68 6.02 -8.48
C GLU A 29 7.04 5.13 -9.54
N LEU A 30 7.14 5.54 -10.81
CA LEU A 30 6.55 4.80 -11.91
C LEU A 30 7.65 4.00 -12.59
N GLY A 31 7.46 2.69 -12.65
CA GLY A 31 8.35 1.77 -13.34
C GLY A 31 7.61 0.90 -14.35
N VAL A 32 8.32 0.45 -15.38
CA VAL A 32 7.86 -0.56 -16.32
C VAL A 32 8.90 -1.66 -16.42
N THR A 33 8.47 -2.89 -16.13
CA THR A 33 9.23 -4.10 -16.46
C THR A 33 8.82 -4.59 -17.84
N TYR A 34 9.79 -4.91 -18.69
CA TYR A 34 9.56 -5.39 -20.06
C TYR A 34 10.46 -6.57 -20.41
N ILE A 35 10.06 -7.32 -21.45
CA ILE A 35 10.90 -8.36 -22.07
C ILE A 35 11.23 -7.89 -23.48
N ARG A 36 12.52 -7.85 -23.81
CA ARG A 36 12.98 -7.42 -25.13
C ARG A 36 12.77 -8.55 -26.12
N ASN A 37 11.84 -8.39 -27.07
CA ASN A 37 11.51 -9.42 -28.05
C ASN A 37 12.72 -9.98 -28.83
N SER A 38 13.73 -9.15 -29.10
CA SER A 38 14.90 -9.55 -29.88
C SER A 38 15.92 -10.42 -29.12
N THR A 39 16.05 -10.24 -27.80
CA THR A 39 17.05 -10.95 -26.98
C THR A 39 16.42 -11.89 -25.95
N GLY A 40 15.12 -11.73 -25.67
CA GLY A 40 14.43 -12.41 -24.58
C GLY A 40 14.78 -11.88 -23.18
N GLU A 41 15.64 -10.87 -23.09
CA GLU A 41 16.09 -10.33 -21.80
C GLU A 41 15.00 -9.50 -21.12
N ARG A 42 14.89 -9.64 -19.80
CA ARG A 42 14.07 -8.78 -18.95
C ARG A 42 14.84 -7.50 -18.65
N GLY A 43 14.16 -6.36 -18.76
CA GLY A 43 14.68 -5.06 -18.33
C GLY A 43 13.64 -4.30 -17.53
N ASP A 44 14.13 -3.37 -16.71
CA ASP A 44 13.30 -2.44 -15.95
C ASP A 44 13.64 -1.00 -16.37
N LEU A 45 12.61 -0.17 -16.49
CA LEU A 45 12.73 1.23 -16.87
C LEU A 45 11.98 2.10 -15.85
N SER A 46 12.68 3.08 -15.28
CA SER A 46 12.02 4.16 -14.53
C SER A 46 11.36 5.13 -15.50
N CYS A 47 10.08 5.38 -15.28
CA CYS A 47 9.22 6.25 -16.08
C CYS A 47 8.99 7.61 -15.41
N GLY A 48 9.61 7.84 -14.24
CA GLY A 48 9.52 9.08 -13.50
C GLY A 48 8.83 8.94 -12.15
N TRP A 49 8.52 10.08 -11.55
CA TRP A 49 7.97 10.16 -10.19
C TRP A 49 6.94 11.28 -10.06
N ALA A 50 6.08 11.18 -9.05
CA ALA A 50 5.13 12.23 -8.68
C ALA A 50 5.00 12.29 -7.16
N PHE A 51 4.83 13.48 -6.59
CA PHE A 51 4.67 13.64 -5.15
C PHE A 51 3.31 14.27 -4.82
N LEU A 52 2.57 13.63 -3.91
CA LEU A 52 1.31 14.12 -3.38
C LEU A 52 1.49 14.58 -1.94
N LYS A 53 1.48 15.89 -1.73
CA LYS A 53 1.36 16.46 -0.37
C LYS A 53 -0.01 16.13 0.21
N LEU A 54 -0.05 15.73 1.47
CA LEU A 54 -1.31 15.43 2.17
C LEU A 54 -1.88 16.64 2.91
N PHE A 55 -1.04 17.65 3.14
CA PHE A 55 -1.42 18.89 3.79
C PHE A 55 -1.12 20.07 2.87
N ASP A 56 -1.91 21.13 2.99
CA ASP A 56 -1.64 22.41 2.34
C ASP A 56 -0.63 23.25 3.13
N GLU A 57 -0.27 24.42 2.61
CA GLU A 57 0.69 25.34 3.25
C GLU A 57 0.23 25.86 4.62
N SER A 58 -1.07 25.75 4.93
CA SER A 58 -1.64 26.11 6.23
C SER A 58 -1.61 24.95 7.24
N GLY A 59 -1.16 23.77 6.82
CA GLY A 59 -1.18 22.53 7.63
C GLY A 59 -2.55 21.85 7.64
N ALA A 60 -3.51 22.28 6.83
CA ALA A 60 -4.81 21.63 6.72
C ALA A 60 -4.75 20.45 5.74
N LEU A 61 -5.53 19.39 6.00
CA LEU A 61 -5.61 18.23 5.10
C LEU A 61 -6.15 18.65 3.72
N ILE A 62 -5.52 18.18 2.65
CA ILE A 62 -6.00 18.46 1.29
C ILE A 62 -7.39 17.86 1.03
N PRO A 63 -8.19 18.43 0.10
CA PRO A 63 -9.53 17.92 -0.18
C PRO A 63 -9.53 16.46 -0.64
N LEU A 64 -10.45 15.66 -0.11
CA LEU A 64 -10.67 14.26 -0.49
C LEU A 64 -11.37 14.17 -1.86
N ARG A 65 -10.61 14.41 -2.93
CA ARG A 65 -11.06 14.35 -4.33
C ARG A 65 -10.02 13.70 -5.23
N THR A 66 -10.34 13.58 -6.51
CA THR A 66 -9.38 13.16 -7.53
C THR A 66 -8.35 14.26 -7.75
N GLN A 67 -7.08 13.91 -7.64
CA GLN A 67 -5.91 14.75 -7.86
C GLN A 67 -5.21 14.29 -9.14
N GLU A 68 -4.82 15.25 -9.98
CA GLU A 68 -3.97 15.00 -11.14
C GLU A 68 -2.55 15.47 -10.80
N LEU A 69 -1.60 14.54 -10.77
CA LEU A 69 -0.20 14.80 -10.50
C LEU A 69 0.59 14.76 -11.80
N VAL A 70 1.47 15.74 -12.01
CA VAL A 70 2.41 15.70 -13.13
C VAL A 70 3.50 14.70 -12.80
N VAL A 71 3.85 13.84 -13.76
CA VAL A 71 4.97 12.92 -13.62
C VAL A 71 6.25 13.62 -14.07
N HIS A 72 7.22 13.69 -13.18
CA HIS A 72 8.55 14.26 -13.38
C HIS A 72 9.52 13.17 -13.83
N GLY A 73 10.43 13.49 -14.75
CA GLY A 73 11.55 12.60 -15.09
C GLY A 73 12.66 12.64 -14.03
N GLY A 74 13.66 11.76 -14.17
CA GLY A 74 14.80 11.70 -13.25
C GLY A 74 14.45 11.06 -11.92
N THR A 75 15.17 11.43 -10.87
CA THR A 75 14.93 10.93 -9.50
C THR A 75 14.30 12.02 -8.61
N PRO A 76 13.51 11.65 -7.59
CA PRO A 76 12.89 12.62 -6.68
C PRO A 76 13.89 13.40 -5.81
N TYR A 77 15.14 12.94 -5.76
CA TYR A 77 16.23 13.55 -4.98
C TYR A 77 17.10 14.51 -5.79
N GLU A 78 16.97 14.47 -7.12
CA GLU A 78 17.52 15.52 -7.96
C GLU A 78 16.67 16.77 -7.71
N GLY A 79 17.29 17.85 -7.23
CA GLY A 79 16.59 19.12 -7.06
C GLY A 79 15.80 19.41 -8.33
N VAL A 80 14.56 19.89 -8.19
CA VAL A 80 13.61 20.12 -9.30
C VAL A 80 14.22 21.13 -10.27
N VAL A 81 15.16 20.69 -11.09
CA VAL A 81 15.68 21.41 -12.22
C VAL A 81 14.54 21.34 -13.20
N ASP A 82 13.90 22.49 -13.42
CA ASP A 82 12.80 22.70 -14.36
C ASP A 82 12.90 21.74 -15.55
N THR A 83 12.21 20.59 -15.44
CA THR A 83 12.28 19.51 -16.44
C THR A 83 11.51 19.91 -17.70
N TYR A 84 11.04 21.15 -17.77
CA TYR A 84 10.70 21.87 -18.99
C TYR A 84 11.90 22.02 -19.97
N GLY A 85 13.13 21.67 -19.55
CA GLY A 85 14.36 21.81 -20.33
C GLY A 85 14.70 20.70 -21.35
N MET A 86 13.94 19.60 -21.48
CA MET A 86 14.26 18.55 -22.47
C MET A 86 13.89 18.92 -23.93
N SER A 87 13.82 20.22 -24.26
CA SER A 87 13.68 20.70 -25.63
C SER A 87 14.39 22.04 -25.88
N SER A 88 15.61 22.25 -25.37
CA SER A 88 16.42 23.38 -25.85
C SER A 88 17.87 22.99 -26.15
N LYS A 89 18.04 22.16 -27.17
CA LYS A 89 19.15 22.29 -28.12
C LYS A 89 18.60 22.40 -29.52
N ARG A 90 17.94 23.53 -29.81
CA ARG A 90 17.93 24.22 -31.11
C ARG A 90 17.16 25.52 -30.96
N GLY A 91 17.86 26.62 -31.21
CA GLY A 91 17.31 27.97 -31.15
C GLY A 91 16.05 28.10 -32.01
N GLY A 92 15.03 28.69 -31.42
CA GLY A 92 13.78 29.06 -32.08
C GLY A 92 12.84 29.62 -31.03
N SER A 93 12.40 30.86 -31.20
CA SER A 93 11.41 31.51 -30.35
C SER A 93 10.07 30.77 -30.44
N THR A 94 9.87 29.76 -29.59
CA THR A 94 8.59 29.04 -29.51
C THR A 94 7.64 29.80 -28.60
N GLY A 95 6.58 30.36 -29.17
CA GLY A 95 5.57 31.14 -28.45
C GLY A 95 4.84 30.34 -27.37
N VAL A 96 4.26 31.06 -26.40
CA VAL A 96 3.56 30.54 -25.20
C VAL A 96 2.50 29.48 -25.55
N LEU A 97 1.86 29.60 -26.72
CA LEU A 97 0.89 28.63 -27.24
C LEU A 97 1.50 27.24 -27.52
N HIS A 98 2.75 27.18 -28.02
CA HIS A 98 3.47 25.93 -28.28
C HIS A 98 3.88 25.24 -26.97
N GLN A 99 4.29 26.03 -25.97
CA GLN A 99 4.59 25.53 -24.63
C GLN A 99 3.33 24.99 -23.94
N MET A 100 2.17 25.65 -24.08
CA MET A 100 0.88 25.12 -23.63
C MET A 100 0.50 23.80 -24.32
N LEU A 101 0.73 23.67 -25.63
CA LEU A 101 0.46 22.44 -26.37
C LEU A 101 1.37 21.27 -25.95
N MET A 102 2.62 21.54 -25.58
CA MET A 102 3.55 20.53 -25.06
C MET A 102 3.25 20.13 -23.61
N SER A 103 2.76 21.06 -22.77
CA SER A 103 2.34 20.74 -21.40
C SER A 103 1.19 19.73 -21.32
N ARG A 104 0.32 19.67 -22.35
CA ARG A 104 -0.73 18.65 -22.48
C ARG A 104 -0.22 17.25 -22.80
N LYS A 105 1.06 17.09 -23.14
CA LYS A 105 1.68 15.80 -23.48
C LYS A 105 2.42 15.14 -22.33
N LEU A 106 2.57 15.82 -21.19
CA LEU A 106 3.25 15.23 -20.05
C LEU A 106 2.37 14.14 -19.41
N PRO A 107 2.94 12.98 -19.06
CA PRO A 107 2.21 11.94 -18.38
C PRO A 107 1.70 12.48 -17.04
N LYS A 108 0.46 12.11 -16.71
CA LYS A 108 -0.20 12.49 -15.45
C LYS A 108 -0.59 11.24 -14.69
N LEU A 109 -0.36 11.25 -13.39
CA LEU A 109 -0.87 10.24 -12.46
C LEU A 109 -2.18 10.74 -11.86
N ILE A 110 -3.24 9.94 -11.95
CA ILE A 110 -4.55 10.26 -11.40
C ILE A 110 -4.71 9.51 -10.08
N VAL A 111 -4.77 10.25 -8.97
CA VAL A 111 -4.90 9.68 -7.62
C VAL A 111 -6.24 10.09 -7.03
N LYS A 112 -7.05 9.12 -6.59
CA LYS A 112 -8.37 9.39 -6.00
C LYS A 112 -8.33 9.26 -4.49
N LEU A 113 -8.37 10.39 -3.79
CA LEU A 113 -8.49 10.41 -2.33
C LEU A 113 -9.95 10.19 -1.91
N ARG A 114 -10.16 9.32 -0.92
CA ARG A 114 -11.48 8.94 -0.42
C ARG A 114 -11.45 8.81 1.09
N SER A 115 -12.57 9.14 1.73
CA SER A 115 -12.78 8.77 3.12
C SER A 115 -13.07 7.27 3.22
N PRO A 116 -12.47 6.54 4.19
CA PRO A 116 -12.85 5.16 4.45
C PRO A 116 -14.29 5.09 4.97
N ASN A 117 -15.01 4.03 4.60
CA ASN A 117 -16.32 3.73 5.19
C ASN A 117 -16.20 3.41 6.69
N THR A 118 -17.32 3.45 7.42
CA THR A 118 -17.34 3.27 8.89
C THR A 118 -16.63 2.00 9.34
N ARG A 119 -16.96 0.86 8.73
CA ARG A 119 -16.34 -0.44 9.07
C ARG A 119 -14.82 -0.43 8.85
N THR A 120 -14.37 0.10 7.72
CA THR A 120 -12.93 0.18 7.39
C THR A 120 -12.22 1.12 8.35
N ARG A 121 -12.86 2.24 8.71
CA ARG A 121 -12.33 3.20 9.68
C ARG A 121 -12.15 2.57 11.07
N GLU A 122 -13.15 1.82 11.54
CA GLU A 122 -13.06 1.07 12.80
C GLU A 122 -11.90 0.06 12.77
N GLN A 123 -11.78 -0.71 11.69
CA GLN A 123 -10.65 -1.64 11.52
C GLN A 123 -9.30 -0.93 11.52
N LEU A 124 -9.17 0.15 10.75
CA LEU A 124 -7.94 0.94 10.68
C LEU A 124 -7.57 1.57 12.02
N SER A 125 -8.55 1.89 12.88
CA SER A 125 -8.29 2.45 14.22
C SER A 125 -7.62 1.47 15.18
N LEU A 126 -7.63 0.17 14.87
CA LEU A 126 -6.95 -0.85 15.64
C LEU A 126 -5.47 -1.02 15.23
N LEU A 127 -5.09 -0.47 14.07
CA LEU A 127 -3.73 -0.58 13.54
C LEU A 127 -2.80 0.51 14.13
N PRO A 128 -1.47 0.33 14.03
CA PRO A 128 -0.52 1.35 14.43
C PRO A 128 -0.78 2.72 13.78
N ASP A 129 -0.23 3.76 14.40
CA ASP A 129 -0.49 5.13 14.00
C ASP A 129 0.16 5.51 12.67
N THR A 130 1.35 4.98 12.39
CA THR A 130 2.02 5.15 11.10
C THR A 130 2.13 3.81 10.38
N ILE A 131 1.37 3.66 9.29
CA ILE A 131 1.38 2.45 8.45
C ILE A 131 0.80 2.76 7.05
N LEU A 132 1.43 2.19 6.02
CA LEU A 132 0.96 2.17 4.64
C LEU A 132 0.69 0.73 4.24
N GLY A 133 -0.43 0.47 3.57
CA GLY A 133 -0.72 -0.87 3.06
C GLY A 133 -1.89 -0.90 2.09
N CYS A 134 -2.15 -2.07 1.51
CA CYS A 134 -3.31 -2.26 0.63
C CYS A 134 -4.58 -2.45 1.47
N VAL A 135 -5.69 -1.84 1.05
CA VAL A 135 -6.97 -1.92 1.78
C VAL A 135 -7.43 -3.37 1.93
N SER A 136 -7.14 -4.22 0.95
CA SER A 136 -7.50 -5.63 0.99
C SER A 136 -6.74 -6.48 2.01
N THR A 137 -5.67 -5.96 2.61
CA THR A 137 -4.92 -6.62 3.69
C THR A 137 -5.41 -6.23 5.09
N VAL A 138 -6.21 -5.16 5.20
CA VAL A 138 -6.69 -4.61 6.48
C VAL A 138 -7.32 -5.65 7.41
N PRO A 139 -8.22 -6.55 6.96
CA PRO A 139 -8.80 -7.55 7.85
C PRO A 139 -7.75 -8.47 8.49
N LEU A 140 -6.72 -8.85 7.73
CA LEU A 140 -5.63 -9.70 8.19
C LEU A 140 -4.71 -8.94 9.16
N LEU A 141 -4.37 -7.69 8.86
CA LEU A 141 -3.57 -6.83 9.73
C LEU A 141 -4.25 -6.63 11.09
N VAL A 142 -5.57 -6.42 11.11
CA VAL A 142 -6.33 -6.27 12.35
C VAL A 142 -6.30 -7.55 13.19
N LEU A 143 -6.51 -8.72 12.56
CA LEU A 143 -6.45 -10.00 13.27
C LEU A 143 -5.05 -10.28 13.82
N TYR A 144 -4.01 -10.00 13.04
CA TYR A 144 -2.64 -10.09 13.51
C TYR A 144 -2.39 -9.18 14.72
N ARG A 145 -2.85 -7.93 14.68
CA ARG A 145 -2.70 -6.99 15.79
C ARG A 145 -3.42 -7.46 17.07
N GLN A 146 -4.57 -8.11 16.93
CA GLN A 146 -5.29 -8.71 18.04
C GLN A 146 -4.56 -9.94 18.59
N LEU A 147 -4.03 -10.83 17.73
CA LEU A 147 -3.22 -11.98 18.16
C LEU A 147 -1.94 -11.54 18.88
N LEU A 148 -1.32 -10.46 18.40
CA LEU A 148 -0.19 -9.81 19.05
C LEU A 148 -0.59 -9.31 20.44
N ALA A 149 -1.74 -8.64 20.57
CA ALA A 149 -2.22 -8.17 21.88
C ALA A 149 -2.53 -9.32 22.84
N ASP A 150 -3.19 -10.39 22.37
CA ASP A 150 -3.47 -11.58 23.18
C ASP A 150 -2.16 -12.19 23.71
N THR A 151 -1.21 -12.46 22.82
CA THR A 151 0.05 -13.14 23.17
C THR A 151 0.92 -12.28 24.10
N LEU A 152 0.97 -10.96 23.87
CA LEU A 152 1.84 -10.06 24.62
C LEU A 152 1.22 -9.58 25.93
N LEU A 153 -0.11 -9.56 26.04
CA LEU A 153 -0.80 -8.91 27.17
C LEU A 153 -1.72 -9.86 27.94
N LEU A 154 -2.53 -10.67 27.25
CA LEU A 154 -3.57 -11.49 27.89
C LEU A 154 -3.06 -12.86 28.32
N ASP A 155 -2.22 -13.49 27.52
CA ASP A 155 -1.66 -14.82 27.80
C ASP A 155 -0.54 -14.76 28.84
N ARG A 156 -0.20 -13.55 29.30
CA ARG A 156 0.81 -13.30 30.33
C ARG A 156 0.14 -13.06 31.69
N VAL A 157 0.58 -13.82 32.70
CA VAL A 157 0.12 -13.66 34.09
C VAL A 157 0.40 -12.25 34.61
N THR A 158 1.56 -11.68 34.25
CA THR A 158 1.93 -10.30 34.57
C THR A 158 2.74 -9.66 33.45
N MET A 159 2.75 -8.32 33.38
CA MET A 159 3.60 -7.56 32.44
C MET A 159 5.10 -7.77 32.67
N GLN A 160 5.50 -8.28 33.83
CA GLN A 160 6.89 -8.55 34.22
C GLN A 160 7.31 -9.99 33.85
N ASN A 161 6.44 -10.76 33.19
CA ASN A 161 6.78 -12.11 32.78
C ASN A 161 7.95 -12.08 31.77
N ALA A 162 9.05 -12.75 32.10
CA ALA A 162 10.23 -12.88 31.26
C ALA A 162 10.25 -14.18 30.43
N ASP A 163 9.18 -15.00 30.51
CA ASP A 163 9.06 -16.21 29.71
C ASP A 163 9.14 -15.88 28.22
N LEU A 164 9.79 -16.79 27.48
CA LEU A 164 9.93 -16.69 26.04
C LEU A 164 8.57 -16.79 25.34
N ILE A 165 8.37 -15.94 24.33
CA ILE A 165 7.18 -16.02 23.47
C ILE A 165 7.54 -16.85 22.25
N CYS A 166 7.00 -18.07 22.19
CA CYS A 166 7.17 -18.98 21.07
C CYS A 166 5.91 -18.99 20.18
N SER A 167 5.56 -17.84 19.59
CA SER A 167 4.43 -17.76 18.65
C SER A 167 4.93 -17.73 17.20
N SER A 168 4.70 -18.82 16.47
CA SER A 168 5.04 -18.90 15.05
C SER A 168 4.31 -17.83 14.23
N VAL A 169 3.10 -17.45 14.64
CA VAL A 169 2.30 -16.44 13.94
C VAL A 169 2.94 -15.07 14.07
N LEU A 170 3.41 -14.71 15.27
CA LEU A 170 4.05 -13.42 15.50
C LEU A 170 5.40 -13.33 14.78
N ALA A 171 6.13 -14.44 14.71
CA ALA A 171 7.41 -14.51 14.04
C ALA A 171 7.30 -14.36 12.52
N THR A 172 6.38 -15.09 11.86
CA THR A 172 6.42 -15.20 10.39
C THR A 172 5.42 -14.32 9.65
N PHE A 173 4.35 -13.85 10.29
CA PHE A 173 3.38 -13.00 9.56
C PHE A 173 3.99 -11.70 9.01
N PRO A 174 4.90 -10.98 9.71
CA PRO A 174 5.60 -9.85 9.11
C PRO A 174 6.37 -10.22 7.83
N GLU A 175 7.04 -11.37 7.84
CA GLU A 175 7.76 -11.87 6.65
C GLU A 175 6.80 -12.19 5.50
N VAL A 176 5.66 -12.81 5.80
CA VAL A 176 4.59 -13.03 4.82
C VAL A 176 4.09 -11.70 4.25
N LEU A 177 3.89 -10.68 5.10
CA LEU A 177 3.43 -9.35 4.70
C LEU A 177 4.38 -8.64 3.73
N ASP A 178 5.69 -8.84 3.90
CA ASP A 178 6.73 -8.25 3.04
C ASP A 178 6.80 -8.91 1.64
N HIS A 179 6.20 -10.08 1.47
CA HIS A 179 6.19 -10.84 0.22
C HIS A 179 4.78 -10.83 -0.40
N SER A 180 4.61 -10.09 -1.50
CA SER A 180 3.29 -9.89 -2.12
C SER A 180 2.63 -11.19 -2.59
N ASP A 181 3.42 -12.14 -3.09
CA ASP A 181 2.97 -13.46 -3.54
C ASP A 181 2.48 -14.32 -2.38
N LEU A 182 3.22 -14.34 -1.25
CA LEU A 182 2.78 -15.00 -0.03
C LEU A 182 1.50 -14.36 0.54
N MET A 183 1.43 -13.03 0.56
CA MET A 183 0.20 -12.34 0.96
C MET A 183 -0.98 -12.66 0.05
N ASP A 184 -0.77 -12.81 -1.25
CA ASP A 184 -1.83 -13.16 -2.19
C ASP A 184 -2.30 -14.61 -2.01
N ALA A 185 -1.37 -15.54 -1.80
CA ALA A 185 -1.70 -16.91 -1.44
C ALA A 185 -2.51 -16.95 -0.13
N PHE A 186 -2.07 -16.21 0.89
CA PHE A 186 -2.76 -16.15 2.18
C PHE A 186 -4.14 -15.52 2.05
N ARG A 187 -4.28 -14.37 1.38
CA ARG A 187 -5.58 -13.72 1.16
C ARG A 187 -6.55 -14.60 0.39
N LYS A 188 -6.07 -15.34 -0.62
CA LYS A 188 -6.90 -16.28 -1.38
C LYS A 188 -7.40 -17.40 -0.48
N SER A 189 -6.51 -18.03 0.29
CA SER A 189 -6.87 -19.07 1.26
C SER A 189 -7.83 -18.56 2.33
N TRP A 190 -7.61 -17.32 2.80
CA TRP A 190 -8.48 -16.65 3.75
C TRP A 190 -9.89 -16.46 3.20
N VAL A 191 -10.04 -15.85 2.02
CA VAL A 191 -11.35 -15.57 1.42
C VAL A 191 -12.12 -16.87 1.16
N GLU A 192 -11.45 -17.91 0.67
CA GLU A 192 -12.06 -19.22 0.47
C GLU A 192 -12.57 -19.81 1.79
N SER A 193 -11.72 -19.80 2.82
CA SER A 193 -12.05 -20.35 4.13
C SER A 193 -13.14 -19.55 4.84
N GLU A 194 -13.08 -18.21 4.76
CA GLU A 194 -14.09 -17.31 5.32
C GLU A 194 -15.44 -17.52 4.63
N ASN A 195 -15.46 -17.71 3.31
CA ASN A 195 -16.71 -17.96 2.58
C ASN A 195 -17.42 -19.24 3.03
N ASN A 196 -16.67 -20.23 3.49
CA ASN A 196 -17.19 -21.49 4.02
C ASN A 196 -17.69 -21.39 5.48
N LEU A 197 -17.45 -20.28 6.19
CA LEU A 197 -17.94 -20.08 7.55
C LEU A 197 -19.44 -19.73 7.59
N LYS A 198 -20.10 -20.16 8.68
CA LYS A 198 -21.46 -19.72 9.00
C LYS A 198 -21.48 -18.22 9.31
N ARG A 199 -22.63 -17.57 9.13
CA ARG A 199 -22.78 -16.12 9.39
C ARG A 199 -22.50 -15.73 10.85
N SER A 200 -22.80 -16.61 11.80
CA SER A 200 -22.45 -16.42 13.22
C SER A 200 -20.93 -16.37 13.41
N ASP A 201 -20.25 -17.32 12.80
CA ASP A 201 -18.82 -17.58 12.99
C ASP A 201 -17.97 -16.47 12.35
N LYS A 202 -18.46 -15.86 11.26
CA LYS A 202 -17.87 -14.66 10.65
C LYS A 202 -17.81 -13.44 11.58
N LYS A 203 -18.57 -13.45 12.67
CA LYS A 203 -18.57 -12.38 13.68
C LYS A 203 -17.82 -12.78 14.95
N ASP A 204 -17.41 -14.04 15.06
CA ASP A 204 -16.70 -14.55 16.22
C ASP A 204 -15.19 -14.39 16.01
N VAL A 205 -14.60 -13.45 16.75
CA VAL A 205 -13.18 -13.14 16.68
C VAL A 205 -12.31 -14.35 17.03
N ALA A 206 -12.73 -15.22 17.96
CA ALA A 206 -11.96 -16.41 18.31
C ALA A 206 -11.94 -17.42 17.15
N VAL A 207 -13.04 -17.54 16.40
CA VAL A 207 -13.09 -18.37 15.18
C VAL A 207 -12.20 -17.78 14.09
N LEU A 208 -12.29 -16.46 13.88
CA LEU A 208 -11.48 -15.77 12.87
C LEU A 208 -9.98 -15.86 13.15
N LYS A 209 -9.56 -15.76 14.42
CA LYS A 209 -8.17 -15.96 14.85
C LYS A 209 -7.67 -17.37 14.52
N LYS A 210 -8.44 -18.41 14.85
CA LYS A 210 -8.09 -19.80 14.48
C LYS A 210 -8.01 -20.00 12.96
N LEU A 211 -8.91 -19.34 12.21
CA LEU A 211 -8.88 -19.40 10.76
C LEU A 211 -7.62 -18.73 10.19
N PHE A 212 -7.20 -17.61 10.78
CA PHE A 212 -5.99 -16.87 10.39
C PHE A 212 -4.76 -17.76 10.52
N GLU A 213 -4.61 -18.43 11.66
CA GLU A 213 -3.50 -19.35 11.94
C GLU A 213 -3.46 -20.54 10.96
N LYS A 214 -4.63 -21.01 10.52
CA LYS A 214 -4.75 -22.07 9.52
C LYS A 214 -4.38 -21.59 8.12
N GLY A 215 -4.94 -20.48 7.67
CA GLY A 215 -4.71 -19.95 6.33
C GLY A 215 -3.26 -19.54 6.10
N ARG A 216 -2.58 -19.04 7.15
CA ARG A 216 -1.15 -18.68 7.10
C ARG A 216 -0.27 -19.89 6.79
N ARG A 217 -0.51 -21.03 7.45
CA ARG A 217 0.25 -22.27 7.20
C ARG A 217 0.14 -22.75 5.75
N CYS A 218 -1.06 -22.65 5.17
CA CYS A 218 -1.26 -23.00 3.77
C CYS A 218 -0.47 -22.11 2.79
N ALA A 219 -0.20 -20.85 3.16
CA ALA A 219 0.59 -19.94 2.33
C ALA A 219 2.10 -20.25 2.39
N GLU A 220 2.61 -20.63 3.57
CA GLU A 220 4.00 -21.06 3.74
C GLU A 220 4.30 -22.40 3.05
N GLU A 221 3.33 -23.31 2.99
CA GLU A 221 3.48 -24.61 2.31
C GLU A 221 3.35 -24.51 0.78
N ALA A 222 2.94 -23.36 0.24
CA ALA A 222 2.69 -23.17 -1.20
C ALA A 222 3.92 -22.67 -1.99
N VAL A 223 5.04 -22.40 -1.30
CA VAL A 223 6.33 -21.98 -1.87
C VAL A 223 7.39 -23.04 -1.58
#